data_AF-A0A931DRX5-F1
#
_entry.id   AF-A0A931DRX5-F1
#
_cell.length_a   1.000
_cell.length_b   1.000
_cell.length_c   1.000
_cell.angle_alpha   90.00
_cell.angle_beta   90.00
_cell.angle_gamma   90.00
#
_symmetry.space_group_name_H-M   'P 1'
#
loop_
_entity.id
_entity.type
_entity.pdbx_description
1 polymer ?
#
loop_
_entity_poly.entity_id
_entity_poly.type
_entity_poly.pdbx_seq_one_letter_code
_entity_poly.pdbx_strand_id
1 'polypeptide(L)'
;MGPRLVVDYCLAKRAVLAGLRSGHLSRDDACDAHPYLLRAAKYHGEPTQRRCPVCGKHRLTHVTYVYGDELGRYAGRVKVTAELADMAREYGEFRVFVVEVCQGCAWNHLTVSYVLGHGDEPRSQRG
;
A
#
# COMPACT_ATOMS: atom_id res chain seq x y z
N MET A 1 5.22 -3.03 19.09
CA MET A 1 6.07 -3.66 18.06
C MET A 1 6.06 -2.78 16.83
N GLY A 2 7.24 -2.44 16.30
CA GLY A 2 7.37 -1.55 15.15
C GLY A 2 7.40 -2.31 13.80
N PRO A 3 7.22 -1.60 12.68
CA PRO A 3 7.33 -2.18 11.35
C PRO A 3 8.75 -2.70 11.06
N ARG A 4 8.85 -3.84 10.38
CA ARG A 4 10.10 -4.49 9.95
C ARG A 4 10.17 -4.58 8.43
N LEU A 5 11.36 -4.81 7.87
CA LEU A 5 11.58 -4.99 6.42
C LEU A 5 10.88 -3.92 5.57
N VAL A 6 11.04 -2.65 5.97
CA VAL A 6 10.37 -1.51 5.33
C VAL A 6 11.01 -1.24 3.96
N VAL A 7 10.18 -1.17 2.92
CA VAL A 7 10.57 -0.81 1.55
C VAL A 7 9.77 0.40 1.11
N ASP A 8 10.46 1.49 0.80
CA ASP A 8 9.86 2.72 0.25
C ASP A 8 9.98 2.73 -1.28
N TYR A 9 8.85 2.93 -1.95
CA TYR A 9 8.75 2.89 -3.42
C TYR A 9 8.78 4.29 -4.07
N CYS A 10 9.24 5.32 -3.35
CA CYS A 10 9.36 6.68 -3.86
C CYS A 10 10.26 6.78 -5.10
N LEU A 11 11.31 5.97 -5.21
CA LEU A 11 12.17 5.96 -6.40
C LEU A 11 11.42 5.45 -7.64
N ALA A 12 10.69 4.34 -7.50
CA ALA A 12 9.83 3.80 -8.55
C ALA A 12 8.77 4.83 -8.97
N LYS A 13 8.13 5.50 -8.00
CA LYS A 13 7.16 6.57 -8.24
C LYS A 13 7.78 7.71 -9.05
N ARG A 14 8.99 8.14 -8.68
CA ARG A 14 9.69 9.22 -9.39
C ARG A 14 10.01 8.84 -10.83
N ALA A 15 10.36 7.58 -11.10
CA ALA A 15 10.61 7.08 -12.44
C ALA A 15 9.34 7.12 -13.31
N VAL A 16 8.20 6.63 -12.79
CA VAL A 16 6.90 6.70 -13.50
C VAL A 16 6.52 8.14 -13.83
N LEU A 17 6.66 9.04 -12.85
CA LEU A 17 6.37 10.47 -13.07
C LEU A 17 7.36 11.13 -14.05
N ALA A 18 8.62 10.67 -14.11
CA ALA A 18 9.58 11.13 -15.11
C ALA A 18 9.18 10.66 -16.51
N GLY A 19 8.75 9.40 -16.65
CA GLY A 19 8.22 8.84 -17.90
C GLY A 19 7.00 9.60 -18.43
N LEU A 20 6.09 10.00 -17.54
CA LEU A 20 4.96 10.87 -17.90
C LEU A 20 5.40 12.25 -18.37
N ARG A 21 6.38 12.87 -17.70
CA ARG A 21 6.90 14.19 -18.09
C ARG A 21 7.66 14.14 -19.41
N SER A 22 8.36 13.05 -19.71
CA SER A 22 9.10 12.87 -20.96
C SER A 22 8.25 12.31 -22.10
N GLY A 23 6.96 12.03 -21.87
CA GLY A 23 6.06 11.45 -22.86
C GLY A 23 6.33 9.98 -23.20
N HIS A 24 7.25 9.31 -22.50
CA HIS A 24 7.55 7.89 -22.70
C HIS A 24 6.48 6.97 -22.12
N LEU A 25 5.72 7.46 -21.15
CA LEU A 25 4.56 6.79 -20.57
C LEU A 25 3.33 7.64 -20.85
N SER A 26 2.28 7.03 -21.40
CA SER A 26 1.02 7.74 -21.60
C SER A 26 0.31 7.96 -20.27
N ARG A 27 -0.60 8.93 -20.24
CA ARG A 27 -1.43 9.15 -19.07
C ARG A 27 -2.30 7.93 -18.78
N ASP A 28 -2.88 7.31 -19.81
CA ASP A 28 -3.79 6.17 -19.66
C ASP A 28 -3.07 4.94 -19.07
N ASP A 29 -1.80 4.73 -19.43
CA ASP A 29 -0.98 3.65 -18.85
C ASP A 29 -0.64 3.88 -17.37
N ALA A 30 -0.51 5.15 -16.95
CA ALA A 30 -0.20 5.50 -15.57
C ALA A 30 -1.45 5.68 -14.69
N CYS A 31 -2.60 5.90 -15.32
CA CYS A 31 -3.89 6.19 -14.71
C CYS A 31 -4.85 5.02 -14.89
N ASP A 32 -4.37 3.83 -14.54
CA ASP A 32 -4.99 2.54 -14.86
C ASP A 32 -5.61 1.84 -13.64
N ALA A 33 -5.79 2.55 -12.51
CA ALA A 33 -6.27 1.95 -11.26
C ALA A 33 -7.55 1.14 -11.48
N HIS A 34 -7.46 -0.16 -11.21
CA HIS A 34 -8.57 -1.08 -11.43
C HIS A 34 -9.83 -0.67 -10.62
N PRO A 35 -11.06 -0.86 -11.14
CA PRO A 35 -12.29 -0.46 -10.45
C PRO A 35 -12.44 -1.02 -9.03
N TYR A 36 -11.84 -2.17 -8.72
CA TYR A 36 -11.80 -2.70 -7.36
C TYR A 36 -10.96 -1.84 -6.41
N LEU A 37 -9.78 -1.39 -6.85
CA LEU A 37 -8.90 -0.51 -6.07
C LEU A 37 -9.55 0.87 -5.85
N LEU A 38 -10.25 1.40 -6.85
CA LEU A 38 -11.01 2.64 -6.71
C LEU A 38 -12.15 2.50 -5.68
N ARG A 39 -12.88 1.38 -5.69
CA ARG A 39 -13.89 1.08 -4.67
C ARG A 39 -13.27 0.92 -3.28
N ALA A 40 -12.15 0.22 -3.17
CA ALA A 40 -11.41 0.10 -1.92
C ALA A 40 -11.00 1.48 -1.37
N ALA A 41 -10.45 2.35 -2.22
CA ALA A 41 -10.11 3.72 -1.85
C ALA A 41 -11.34 4.52 -1.38
N LYS A 42 -12.49 4.35 -2.03
CA LYS A 42 -13.71 5.07 -1.67
C LYS A 42 -14.29 4.66 -0.31
N TYR A 43 -14.31 3.36 -0.01
CA TYR A 43 -15.02 2.83 1.16
C TYR A 43 -14.13 2.47 2.34
N HIS A 44 -12.85 2.17 2.10
CA HIS A 44 -11.91 1.68 3.10
C HIS A 44 -10.58 2.43 3.10
N GLY A 45 -10.42 3.42 2.21
CA GLY A 45 -9.19 4.17 2.09
C GLY A 45 -9.07 5.33 3.07
N GLU A 46 -7.83 5.68 3.40
CA GLU A 46 -7.50 6.77 4.31
C GLU A 46 -7.09 8.02 3.50
N PRO A 47 -7.78 9.17 3.65
CA PRO A 47 -7.46 10.36 2.89
C PRO A 47 -6.12 10.94 3.33
N THR A 48 -5.32 11.38 2.36
CA THR A 48 -4.04 12.05 2.61
C THR A 48 -4.13 13.54 2.33
N GLN A 49 -3.15 14.30 2.82
CA GLN A 49 -3.04 15.73 2.48
C GLN A 49 -2.37 15.98 1.11
N ARG A 50 -1.81 14.94 0.48
CA ARG A 50 -1.06 15.07 -0.77
C ARG A 50 -2.00 15.19 -1.97
N ARG A 51 -1.74 16.13 -2.87
CA ARG A 51 -2.44 16.23 -4.16
C ARG A 51 -1.90 15.18 -5.14
N CYS A 52 -2.76 14.69 -6.02
CA CYS A 52 -2.37 13.77 -7.08
C CYS A 52 -1.32 14.43 -7.99
N PRO A 53 -0.15 13.79 -8.21
CA PRO A 53 0.92 14.35 -9.02
C PRO A 53 0.59 14.40 -10.52
N VAL A 54 -0.42 13.64 -10.96
CA VAL A 54 -0.83 13.59 -12.38
C VAL A 54 -1.92 14.61 -12.69
N CYS A 55 -3.00 14.67 -11.90
CA CYS A 55 -4.10 15.58 -12.18
C CYS A 55 -4.09 16.88 -11.38
N GLY A 56 -3.42 16.95 -10.23
CA GLY A 56 -3.39 18.11 -9.32
C GLY A 56 -4.72 18.46 -8.63
N LYS A 57 -5.84 17.90 -9.11
CA LYS A 57 -7.21 18.25 -8.72
C LYS A 57 -7.68 17.56 -7.43
N HIS A 58 -7.32 16.29 -7.26
CA HIS A 58 -7.80 15.45 -6.15
C HIS A 58 -6.68 15.17 -5.14
N ARG A 59 -7.05 14.95 -3.89
CA ARG A 59 -6.15 14.39 -2.88
C ARG A 59 -6.01 12.89 -3.08
N LEU A 60 -4.84 12.36 -2.75
CA LEU A 60 -4.59 10.92 -2.78
C LEU A 60 -5.22 10.25 -1.56
N THR A 61 -5.66 9.02 -1.74
CA THR A 61 -6.17 8.14 -0.69
C THR A 61 -5.22 6.95 -0.57
N HIS A 62 -4.85 6.57 0.65
CA HIS A 62 -4.11 5.35 0.89
C HIS A 62 -5.06 4.16 1.06
N VAL A 63 -4.75 3.06 0.38
CA VAL A 63 -5.43 1.78 0.53
C VAL A 63 -4.42 0.79 1.06
N THR A 64 -4.72 0.17 2.18
CA THR A 64 -3.82 -0.75 2.86
C THR A 64 -4.28 -2.18 2.65
N TYR A 65 -3.41 -3.00 2.06
CA TYR A 65 -3.62 -4.43 1.89
C TYR A 65 -2.70 -5.23 2.81
N VAL A 66 -3.20 -6.35 3.32
CA VAL A 66 -2.44 -7.27 4.17
C VAL A 66 -2.35 -8.65 3.54
N TYR A 67 -1.18 -9.27 3.58
CA TYR A 67 -0.91 -10.61 3.05
C TYR A 67 -0.03 -11.38 4.02
N GLY A 68 -0.37 -12.64 4.29
CA GLY A 68 0.39 -13.51 5.19
C GLY A 68 -0.29 -14.86 5.26
N ASP A 69 0.50 -15.93 5.41
CA ASP A 69 -0.02 -17.30 5.36
C ASP A 69 -0.95 -17.60 6.55
N GLU A 70 -0.65 -17.02 7.71
CA GLU A 70 -1.45 -17.16 8.94
C GLU A 70 -2.74 -16.33 8.93
N LEU A 71 -2.93 -15.43 7.96
CA LEU A 71 -4.15 -14.62 7.85
C LEU A 71 -5.35 -15.43 7.33
N GLY A 72 -5.11 -16.59 6.72
CA GLY A 72 -6.15 -17.43 6.13
C GLY A 72 -7.09 -16.63 5.21
N ARG A 73 -8.39 -16.62 5.54
CA ARG A 73 -9.44 -15.89 4.78
C ARG A 73 -9.28 -14.36 4.74
N TYR A 74 -8.39 -13.80 5.55
CA TYR A 74 -8.12 -12.36 5.62
C TYR A 74 -6.95 -11.92 4.74
N ALA A 75 -6.18 -12.85 4.16
CA ALA A 75 -5.14 -12.54 3.20
C ALA A 75 -5.73 -11.82 1.96
N GLY A 76 -5.05 -10.76 1.53
CA GLY A 76 -5.44 -9.93 0.38
C GLY A 76 -6.61 -8.98 0.63
N ARG A 77 -7.10 -8.86 1.87
CA ARG A 77 -8.16 -7.90 2.20
C ARG A 77 -7.62 -6.51 2.47
N VAL A 78 -8.48 -5.52 2.21
CA VAL A 78 -8.25 -4.14 2.61
C VAL A 78 -8.49 -4.00 4.11
N LYS A 79 -7.59 -3.28 4.79
CA LYS A 79 -7.66 -3.00 6.22
C LYS A 79 -7.42 -1.53 6.48
N VAL A 80 -8.02 -0.98 7.54
CA VAL A 80 -7.68 0.38 7.97
C VAL A 80 -6.43 0.35 8.85
N THR A 81 -5.64 1.42 8.89
CA THR A 81 -4.35 1.43 9.59
C THR A 81 -4.53 1.17 11.10
N ALA A 82 -5.66 1.58 11.68
CA ALA A 82 -6.00 1.30 13.07
C ALA A 82 -6.13 -0.20 13.39
N GLU A 83 -6.62 -1.02 12.45
CA GLU A 83 -6.77 -2.47 12.65
C GLU A 83 -5.42 -3.20 12.66
N LEU A 84 -4.38 -2.63 12.04
CA LEU A 84 -3.07 -3.28 11.92
C LEU A 84 -2.41 -3.54 13.27
N ALA A 85 -2.63 -2.66 14.26
CA ALA A 85 -2.06 -2.81 15.59
C ALA A 85 -2.65 -4.00 16.35
N ASP A 86 -3.95 -4.28 16.15
CA ASP A 86 -4.61 -5.46 16.70
C ASP A 86 -4.17 -6.71 15.97
N MET A 87 -4.14 -6.65 14.62
CA MET A 87 -3.67 -7.78 13.80
C MET A 87 -2.23 -8.17 14.12
N ALA A 88 -1.34 -7.21 14.37
CA ALA A 88 0.05 -7.47 14.75
C ALA A 88 0.19 -8.19 16.11
N ARG A 89 -0.87 -8.18 16.94
CA ARG A 89 -0.90 -8.92 18.21
C ARG A 89 -1.51 -10.30 18.07
N GLU A 90 -2.49 -10.44 17.17
CA GLU A 90 -3.31 -11.65 16.99
C GLU A 90 -2.70 -12.65 16.01
N TYR A 91 -2.03 -12.18 14.96
CA TYR A 91 -1.46 -13.02 13.89
C TYR A 91 0.08 -13.00 13.93
N GLY A 92 0.72 -14.05 13.42
CA GLY A 92 2.16 -14.08 13.16
C GLY A 92 2.55 -13.16 12.01
N GLU A 93 3.61 -13.46 11.27
CA GLU A 93 4.12 -12.53 10.25
C GLU A 93 3.12 -12.29 9.12
N PHE A 94 2.88 -11.01 8.84
CA PHE A 94 2.19 -10.58 7.63
C PHE A 94 2.81 -9.32 7.05
N ARG A 95 2.77 -9.22 5.72
CA ARG A 95 3.21 -8.06 4.96
C ARG A 95 2.04 -7.12 4.68
N VAL A 96 2.29 -5.84 4.91
CA VAL A 96 1.41 -4.72 4.64
C VAL A 96 1.89 -4.00 3.38
N PHE A 97 0.97 -3.64 2.50
CA PHE A 97 1.21 -2.85 1.31
C PHE A 97 0.29 -1.64 1.32
N VAL A 98 0.86 -0.44 1.23
CA VAL A 98 0.11 0.81 1.21
C VAL A 98 0.17 1.39 -0.20
N VAL A 99 -0.97 1.40 -0.89
CA VAL A 99 -1.11 1.92 -2.25
C VAL A 99 -1.77 3.30 -2.18
N GLU A 100 -1.16 4.31 -2.78
CA GLU A 100 -1.82 5.59 -3.01
C GLU A 100 -2.70 5.52 -4.26
N VAL A 101 -3.90 6.11 -4.19
CA VAL A 101 -4.89 6.07 -5.26
C VAL A 101 -5.51 7.46 -5.43
N CYS A 102 -5.66 7.91 -6.67
CA CYS A 102 -6.41 9.10 -7.02
C CYS A 102 -7.78 8.73 -7.56
N GLN A 103 -8.83 8.98 -6.78
CA GLN A 103 -10.21 8.66 -7.16
C GLN A 103 -10.72 9.44 -8.40
N GLY A 104 -10.08 10.55 -8.77
CA GLY A 104 -10.51 11.36 -9.91
C GLY A 104 -9.81 11.10 -11.26
N CYS A 105 -8.64 10.45 -11.27
CA CYS A 105 -7.95 10.14 -12.52
C CYS A 105 -7.37 8.74 -12.57
N ALA A 106 -7.74 7.87 -11.64
CA ALA A 106 -7.25 6.49 -11.57
C ALA A 106 -5.72 6.33 -11.53
N TRP A 107 -4.96 7.36 -11.13
CA TRP A 107 -3.57 7.18 -10.74
C TRP A 107 -3.49 6.23 -9.54
N ASN A 108 -2.58 5.26 -9.58
CA ASN A 108 -2.21 4.48 -8.40
C ASN A 108 -0.71 4.21 -8.36
N HIS A 109 -0.16 4.07 -7.15
CA HIS A 109 1.22 3.65 -6.98
C HIS A 109 1.42 3.02 -5.60
N LEU A 110 2.24 1.96 -5.51
CA LEU A 110 2.64 1.42 -4.21
C LEU A 110 3.56 2.43 -3.51
N THR A 111 3.25 2.82 -2.28
CA THR A 111 4.02 3.85 -1.54
C THR A 111 5.07 3.19 -0.65
N VAL A 112 4.63 2.26 0.19
CA VAL A 112 5.48 1.56 1.15
C VAL A 112 4.97 0.14 1.36
N SER A 113 5.89 -0.79 1.60
CA SER A 113 5.56 -2.10 2.16
C SER A 113 6.40 -2.38 3.39
N TYR A 114 5.85 -3.13 4.33
CA TYR A 114 6.53 -3.49 5.58
C TYR A 114 5.90 -4.74 6.19
N VAL A 115 6.61 -5.40 7.10
CA VAL A 115 6.15 -6.59 7.82
C VAL A 115 5.74 -6.20 9.24
N LEU A 116 4.60 -6.75 9.68
CA LEU A 116 4.07 -6.69 11.03
C LEU A 116 3.84 -8.10 11.56
N GLY A 117 3.42 -8.20 12.82
CA GLY A 117 3.20 -9.46 13.52
C GLY A 117 4.44 -9.99 14.21
N HIS A 118 4.22 -11.04 15.02
CA HIS A 118 5.27 -11.77 15.69
C HIS A 118 6.00 -12.58 14.63
N GLY A 119 7.16 -12.08 14.20
CA GLY A 119 8.16 -12.98 13.63
C GLY A 119 8.51 -13.96 14.72
N ASP A 120 8.52 -15.26 14.39
CA ASP A 120 9.27 -16.21 15.19
C ASP A 120 10.58 -15.51 15.58
N GLU A 121 10.75 -15.21 16.87
CA GLU A 121 12.09 -14.97 17.38
C GLU A 121 12.92 -16.13 16.84
N PRO A 122 14.07 -15.91 16.18
CA PRO A 122 14.89 -17.02 15.76
C PRO A 122 15.10 -17.85 17.00
N ARG A 123 14.54 -19.07 17.02
CA ARG A 123 14.70 -20.03 18.11
C ARG A 123 16.18 -20.04 18.40
N SER A 124 16.59 -19.36 19.46
CA SER A 124 17.95 -19.40 19.96
C SER A 124 18.21 -20.89 20.13
N GLN A 125 19.07 -21.45 19.28
CA GLN A 125 19.62 -22.77 19.47
C GLN A 125 20.42 -22.69 20.77
N ARG A 126 19.74 -22.90 21.89
CA ARG A 126 20.40 -23.29 23.13
C ARG A 126 20.71 -24.76 22.95
N GLY A 127 22.01 -25.03 22.78
CA GLY A 127 22.58 -26.36 22.96
C GLY A 127 22.50 -26.83 24.41
#